data_AF-Q6QUU6-F1
#
_entry.id   AF-Q6QUU6-F1
#
_cell.length_a   1.000
_cell.length_b   1.000
_cell.length_c   1.000
_cell.angle_alpha   90.00
_cell.angle_beta   90.00
_cell.angle_gamma   90.00
#
_symmetry.space_group_name_H-M   'P 1'
#
loop_
_entity.id
_entity.type
_entity.pdbx_description
1 polymer ?
#
loop_
_entity_poly.entity_id
_entity_poly.type
_entity_poly.pdbx_seq_one_letter_code
_entity_poly.pdbx_strand_id
1 'polypeptide(L)'
;MFNNRIRTAALAGAIAISTAASGVAIPAFAQETTVTTNGFNDADGSTAQPVGPVNHTEAELRDATDATGNYLEAFQTGDIQAIVGAYVDAGEDGFDPSEQAIFEAFEAARNEATQQLAFSKDTITKTRESVNYALKVDQEATEAFLAYRNALRGAQQAINPLIEAGNDADRTDRAEIKDYADLYTQTDIAVETPQVACAFQDLKAVQAEVDADFEWLGEFGIDQEDANYVQRYHIPAVEALKAEIDARVAAIEPLRADSIAKNLEAQKSDVLVRQLFLERATAQRDTLRVVEAIFATAARYVELYESDENVNVEGDTLRNHYVALLPTLFGAAFFNIDILDDADEAAELYYLEWDTDLGTNDEDAAYAEEKRQFALLTYAKVFINGIWQEEVKYVQNLDDGARAETARVEAERLADEAYRAEQLRIAQEATDAQKAIADALAKEAENGNNNGGDNSSDDKETGSSDIGSWGPFAAIAAIIAAIAAIFPFLSGIVKF
;
A
#
# COMPACT_ATOMS: atom_id res chain seq x y z
N MET A 1 -29.26 -8.25 40.51
CA MET A 1 -28.50 -8.81 39.36
C MET A 1 -28.94 -8.27 38.00
N PHE A 2 -30.23 -7.94 37.77
CA PHE A 2 -30.68 -7.33 36.51
C PHE A 2 -30.11 -5.92 36.22
N ASN A 3 -29.97 -5.07 37.25
CA ASN A 3 -29.45 -3.70 37.12
C ASN A 3 -28.02 -3.60 36.55
N ASN A 4 -27.14 -4.59 36.78
CA ASN A 4 -25.78 -4.57 36.24
C ASN A 4 -25.70 -5.05 34.79
N ARG A 5 -26.63 -5.92 34.34
CA ARG A 5 -26.61 -6.46 32.98
C ARG A 5 -27.15 -5.48 31.93
N ILE A 6 -28.15 -4.68 32.29
CA ILE A 6 -28.73 -3.66 31.39
C ILE A 6 -27.75 -2.50 31.18
N ARG A 7 -27.06 -2.05 32.25
CA ARG A 7 -26.02 -1.00 32.15
C ARG A 7 -24.81 -1.46 31.33
N THR A 8 -24.32 -2.70 31.50
CA THR A 8 -23.19 -3.22 30.71
C THR A 8 -23.53 -3.48 29.24
N ALA A 9 -24.75 -3.94 28.92
CA ALA A 9 -25.18 -4.15 27.55
C ALA A 9 -25.47 -2.84 26.79
N ALA A 10 -26.00 -1.82 27.48
CA ALA A 10 -26.20 -0.49 26.91
C ALA A 10 -24.86 0.23 26.66
N LEU A 11 -23.88 0.11 27.57
CA LEU A 11 -22.54 0.67 27.41
C LEU A 11 -21.78 0.01 26.24
N ALA A 12 -21.88 -1.32 26.11
CA ALA A 12 -21.27 -2.06 24.99
C ALA A 12 -21.96 -1.80 23.64
N GLY A 13 -23.28 -1.56 23.63
CA GLY A 13 -24.02 -1.17 22.43
C GLY A 13 -23.75 0.27 21.99
N ALA A 14 -23.56 1.20 22.93
CA ALA A 14 -23.24 2.60 22.63
C ALA A 14 -21.83 2.77 22.03
N ILE A 15 -20.84 2.03 22.54
CA ILE A 15 -19.46 2.03 22.01
C ILE A 15 -19.39 1.47 20.56
N ALA A 16 -20.26 0.52 20.22
CA ALA A 16 -20.33 -0.06 18.87
C ALA A 16 -21.13 0.79 17.86
N ILE A 17 -22.04 1.65 18.32
CA ILE A 17 -22.80 2.58 17.47
C ILE A 17 -22.00 3.85 17.18
N SER A 18 -21.19 4.34 18.13
CA SER A 18 -20.32 5.51 17.91
C SER A 18 -19.22 5.27 16.88
N THR A 19 -18.78 4.03 16.69
CA THR A 19 -17.82 3.63 15.64
C THR A 19 -18.45 3.44 14.26
N ALA A 20 -19.78 3.23 14.17
CA ALA A 20 -20.47 2.92 12.92
C ALA A 20 -21.27 4.10 12.33
N ALA A 21 -21.56 5.14 13.12
CA ALA A 21 -22.29 6.34 12.67
C ALA A 21 -21.36 7.52 12.27
N SER A 22 -20.04 7.36 12.40
CA SER A 22 -19.06 8.39 12.08
C SER A 22 -18.87 8.51 10.57
N GLY A 23 -19.69 9.34 9.92
CA GLY A 23 -19.54 9.75 8.50
C GLY A 23 -18.31 10.61 8.20
N VAL A 24 -17.29 10.59 9.07
CA VAL A 24 -15.99 11.23 8.83
C VAL A 24 -15.06 10.14 8.34
N ALA A 25 -14.65 10.22 7.08
CA ALA A 25 -13.53 9.44 6.59
C ALA A 25 -12.31 9.80 7.45
N ILE A 26 -11.90 8.86 8.30
CA ILE A 26 -10.61 8.92 8.98
C ILE A 26 -9.56 9.12 7.88
N PRO A 27 -8.68 10.14 7.95
CA PRO A 27 -7.57 10.27 7.01
C PRO A 27 -6.86 8.92 6.91
N ALA A 28 -6.46 8.50 5.71
CA ALA A 28 -5.88 7.17 5.51
C ALA A 28 -4.66 6.90 6.41
N PHE A 29 -4.03 7.97 6.93
CA PHE A 29 -2.91 7.97 7.89
C PHE A 29 -3.26 7.57 9.33
N ALA A 30 -4.50 7.82 9.75
CA ALA A 30 -4.97 7.60 11.12
C ALA A 30 -5.88 6.38 11.25
N GLN A 31 -6.22 5.69 10.15
CA GLN A 31 -6.66 4.31 10.26
C GLN A 31 -5.49 3.52 10.85
N GLU A 32 -5.61 3.13 12.13
CA GLU A 32 -5.13 1.81 12.50
C GLU A 32 -5.76 0.86 11.49
N THR A 33 -4.98 0.53 10.46
CA THR A 33 -5.29 -0.54 9.54
C THR A 33 -5.67 -1.70 10.43
N THR A 34 -6.86 -2.28 10.19
CA THR A 34 -7.29 -3.51 10.84
C THR A 34 -6.07 -4.40 11.03
N VAL A 35 -5.82 -4.87 12.26
CA VAL A 35 -4.59 -5.51 12.80
C VAL A 35 -3.99 -6.64 11.91
N THR A 36 -4.63 -6.98 10.80
CA THR A 36 -4.17 -7.84 9.73
C THR A 36 -2.82 -7.47 9.07
N THR A 37 -2.31 -6.24 9.18
CA THR A 37 -1.04 -5.79 8.52
C THR A 37 0.12 -5.50 9.48
N ASN A 38 0.14 -6.07 10.70
CA ASN A 38 1.23 -5.92 11.68
C ASN A 38 1.63 -4.45 12.00
N GLY A 39 0.72 -3.48 11.86
CA GLY A 39 0.98 -2.07 12.18
C GLY A 39 1.62 -1.25 11.05
N PHE A 40 1.65 -1.75 9.81
CA PHE A 40 2.10 -1.00 8.63
C PHE A 40 0.91 -0.54 7.77
N ASN A 41 0.97 0.70 7.27
CA ASN A 41 -0.10 1.31 6.50
C ASN A 41 -0.06 0.87 5.03
N ASP A 42 -0.96 -0.03 4.64
CA ASP A 42 -1.11 -0.49 3.25
C ASP A 42 -1.89 0.49 2.37
N ALA A 43 -2.61 1.46 2.95
CA ALA A 43 -3.63 2.25 2.24
C ALA A 43 -3.06 3.18 1.16
N ASP A 44 -1.79 3.58 1.28
CA ASP A 44 -1.15 4.58 0.41
C ASP A 44 0.18 4.11 -0.21
N GLY A 45 0.50 2.82 -0.10
CA GLY A 45 1.72 2.24 -0.67
C GLY A 45 2.97 2.35 0.20
N SER A 46 2.84 2.74 1.49
CA SER A 46 3.93 2.72 2.47
C SER A 46 4.59 1.36 2.59
N THR A 47 3.78 0.30 2.64
CA THR A 47 4.29 -1.06 2.72
C THR A 47 4.83 -1.45 1.36
N ALA A 48 6.09 -1.87 1.31
CA ALA A 48 6.66 -2.53 0.15
C ALA A 48 6.01 -3.92 0.03
N GLN A 49 4.87 -3.98 -0.67
CA GLN A 49 4.28 -5.26 -1.04
C GLN A 49 5.19 -5.93 -2.07
N PRO A 50 5.50 -7.23 -1.93
CA PRO A 50 6.31 -7.94 -2.92
C PRO A 50 5.54 -7.98 -4.24
N VAL A 51 6.10 -7.35 -5.28
CA VAL A 51 5.51 -7.30 -6.63
C VAL A 51 6.37 -8.07 -7.63
N GLY A 52 5.73 -8.70 -8.61
CA GLY A 52 6.42 -9.39 -9.70
C GLY A 52 6.95 -8.43 -10.77
N PRO A 53 7.77 -8.90 -11.73
CA PRO A 53 8.23 -8.10 -12.85
C PRO A 53 7.09 -7.92 -13.88
N VAL A 54 6.63 -6.69 -14.09
CA VAL A 54 5.66 -6.32 -15.14
C VAL A 54 6.21 -5.14 -15.92
N ASN A 55 6.16 -5.23 -17.25
CA ASN A 55 6.64 -4.14 -18.10
C ASN A 55 5.58 -3.03 -18.19
N HIS A 56 5.75 -1.98 -17.39
CA HIS A 56 5.12 -0.68 -17.64
C HIS A 56 6.16 0.20 -18.32
N THR A 57 5.82 0.71 -19.50
CA THR A 57 6.72 1.54 -20.31
C THR A 57 7.04 2.85 -19.59
N GLU A 58 8.21 3.43 -19.88
CA GLU A 58 8.63 4.71 -19.28
C GLU A 58 7.63 5.83 -19.58
N ALA A 59 6.99 5.83 -20.75
CA ALA A 59 5.92 6.78 -21.08
C ALA A 59 4.67 6.59 -20.20
N GLU A 60 4.25 5.35 -19.93
CA GLU A 60 3.14 5.06 -19.02
C GLU A 60 3.45 5.50 -17.59
N LEU A 61 4.69 5.30 -17.14
CA LEU A 61 5.13 5.74 -15.81
C LEU A 61 5.18 7.26 -15.72
N ARG A 62 5.73 7.92 -16.74
CA ARG A 62 5.75 9.39 -16.84
C ARG A 62 4.33 9.93 -16.77
N ASP A 63 3.44 9.50 -17.66
CA ASP A 63 2.07 10.01 -17.73
C ASP A 63 1.31 9.77 -16.40
N ALA A 64 1.57 8.65 -15.72
CA ALA A 64 1.02 8.37 -14.39
C ALA A 64 1.58 9.33 -13.31
N THR A 65 2.89 9.57 -13.29
CA THR A 65 3.48 10.52 -12.34
C THR A 65 3.11 11.97 -12.65
N ASP A 66 2.99 12.37 -13.92
CA ASP A 66 2.55 13.71 -14.33
C ASP A 66 1.10 13.98 -13.92
N ALA A 67 0.22 12.98 -13.97
CA ALA A 67 -1.17 13.15 -13.53
C ALA A 67 -1.26 13.59 -12.05
N THR A 68 -0.41 13.04 -11.18
CA THR A 68 -0.30 13.49 -9.79
C THR A 68 0.48 14.80 -9.65
N GLY A 69 1.53 14.99 -10.45
CA GLY A 69 2.31 16.23 -10.49
C GLY A 69 1.44 17.45 -10.82
N ASN A 70 0.57 17.34 -11.82
CA ASN A 70 -0.37 18.41 -12.21
C ASN A 70 -1.31 18.84 -11.06
N TYR A 71 -1.68 17.91 -10.17
CA TYR A 71 -2.45 18.26 -8.98
C TYR A 71 -1.61 19.00 -7.93
N LEU A 72 -0.34 18.60 -7.80
CA LEU A 72 0.60 19.17 -6.82
C LEU A 72 1.27 20.48 -7.28
N GLU A 73 1.22 20.81 -8.56
CA GLU A 73 1.84 22.01 -9.15
C GLU A 73 1.45 23.31 -8.42
N ALA A 74 0.16 23.44 -8.09
CA ALA A 74 -0.34 24.61 -7.35
C ALA A 74 0.26 24.71 -5.94
N PHE A 75 0.54 23.57 -5.30
CA PHE A 75 1.19 23.51 -3.98
C PHE A 75 2.67 23.85 -4.08
N GLN A 76 3.38 23.34 -5.10
CA GLN A 76 4.81 23.62 -5.35
C GLN A 76 5.06 25.11 -5.63
N THR A 77 4.18 25.72 -6.43
CA THR A 77 4.27 27.15 -6.78
C THR A 77 3.73 28.08 -5.68
N GLY A 78 3.06 27.54 -4.67
CA GLY A 78 2.36 28.31 -3.64
C GLY A 78 1.20 29.14 -4.20
N ASP A 79 0.60 28.72 -5.32
CA ASP A 79 -0.57 29.38 -5.91
C ASP A 79 -1.82 29.06 -5.08
N ILE A 80 -2.01 29.84 -4.02
CA ILE A 80 -3.18 29.76 -3.14
C ILE A 80 -4.48 29.87 -3.94
N GLN A 81 -4.53 30.70 -4.99
CA GLN A 81 -5.75 30.85 -5.79
C GLN A 81 -6.08 29.56 -6.55
N ALA A 82 -5.08 28.86 -7.09
CA ALA A 82 -5.29 27.57 -7.73
C ALA A 82 -5.65 26.47 -6.71
N ILE A 83 -5.06 26.48 -5.51
CA ILE A 83 -5.33 25.48 -4.45
C ILE A 83 -6.75 25.57 -3.90
N VAL A 84 -7.23 26.79 -3.57
CA VAL A 84 -8.53 26.95 -2.89
C VAL A 84 -9.62 27.55 -3.77
N GLY A 85 -9.27 28.17 -4.91
CA GLY A 85 -10.21 28.93 -5.74
C GLY A 85 -11.35 28.09 -6.32
N ALA A 86 -11.07 26.87 -6.78
CA ALA A 86 -12.11 25.98 -7.31
C ALA A 86 -13.14 25.57 -6.25
N TYR A 87 -12.72 25.40 -5.00
CA TYR A 87 -13.62 25.06 -3.89
C TYR A 87 -14.41 26.28 -3.39
N VAL A 88 -13.79 27.48 -3.42
CA VAL A 88 -14.47 28.74 -3.13
C VAL A 88 -15.55 29.04 -4.18
N ASP A 89 -15.25 28.85 -5.47
CA ASP A 89 -16.19 29.07 -6.58
C ASP A 89 -17.35 28.04 -6.61
N ALA A 90 -17.17 26.88 -5.96
CA ALA A 90 -18.21 25.85 -5.85
C ALA A 90 -19.25 26.13 -4.74
N GLY A 91 -18.96 27.05 -3.81
CA GLY A 91 -19.90 27.46 -2.75
C GLY A 91 -21.06 28.29 -3.30
N GLU A 92 -22.30 28.03 -2.86
CA GLU A 92 -23.50 28.74 -3.34
C GLU A 92 -23.66 30.18 -2.81
N ASP A 93 -22.77 30.65 -1.93
CA ASP A 93 -22.87 31.98 -1.31
C ASP A 93 -21.90 32.97 -1.98
N GLY A 94 -22.40 34.18 -2.32
CA GLY A 94 -21.68 35.21 -3.09
C GLY A 94 -20.40 35.79 -2.44
N PHE A 95 -20.29 37.12 -2.34
CA PHE A 95 -19.04 37.81 -1.91
C PHE A 95 -18.59 37.50 -0.44
N ASP A 96 -19.40 36.77 0.34
CA ASP A 96 -19.16 36.42 1.75
C ASP A 96 -19.29 34.89 1.92
N PRO A 97 -18.18 34.12 2.00
CA PRO A 97 -18.25 32.68 2.16
C PRO A 97 -18.67 32.35 3.60
N SER A 98 -19.83 31.72 3.76
CA SER A 98 -20.32 31.24 5.06
C SER A 98 -19.35 30.23 5.69
N GLU A 99 -19.33 30.09 7.02
CA GLU A 99 -18.49 29.09 7.71
C GLU A 99 -18.79 27.65 7.22
N GLN A 100 -20.05 27.38 6.87
CA GLN A 100 -20.46 26.12 6.24
C GLN A 100 -19.81 25.92 4.86
N ALA A 101 -19.82 26.94 3.99
CA ALA A 101 -19.17 26.86 2.68
C ALA A 101 -17.66 26.64 2.81
N ILE A 102 -17.01 27.26 3.80
CA ILE A 102 -15.58 27.05 4.10
C ILE A 102 -15.32 25.61 4.55
N PHE A 103 -16.16 25.05 5.43
CA PHE A 103 -16.07 23.66 5.85
C PHE A 103 -16.22 22.70 4.66
N GLU A 104 -17.25 22.89 3.83
CA GLU A 104 -17.51 22.06 2.65
C GLU A 104 -16.36 22.13 1.64
N ALA A 105 -15.75 23.30 1.46
CA ALA A 105 -14.57 23.49 0.63
C ALA A 105 -13.36 22.69 1.14
N PHE A 106 -13.05 22.76 2.44
CA PHE A 106 -11.94 21.99 3.02
C PHE A 106 -12.19 20.48 3.00
N GLU A 107 -13.43 20.04 3.22
CA GLU A 107 -13.81 18.63 3.08
C GLU A 107 -13.65 18.14 1.63
N ALA A 108 -14.07 18.94 0.65
CA ALA A 108 -13.89 18.62 -0.77
C ALA A 108 -12.40 18.52 -1.14
N ALA A 109 -11.58 19.46 -0.69
CA ALA A 109 -10.14 19.47 -0.90
C ALA A 109 -9.46 18.25 -0.24
N ARG A 110 -9.85 17.89 0.98
CA ARG A 110 -9.40 16.67 1.65
C ARG A 110 -9.75 15.44 0.82
N ASN A 111 -11.00 15.32 0.38
CA ASN A 111 -11.46 14.15 -0.38
C ASN A 111 -10.75 14.01 -1.73
N GLU A 112 -10.36 15.11 -2.37
CA GLU A 112 -9.54 15.09 -3.58
C GLU A 112 -8.11 14.63 -3.28
N ALA A 113 -7.48 15.16 -2.22
CA ALA A 113 -6.17 14.71 -1.77
C ALA A 113 -6.17 13.19 -1.44
N THR A 114 -7.22 12.68 -0.79
CA THR A 114 -7.41 11.24 -0.53
C THR A 114 -7.48 10.42 -1.84
N GLN A 115 -8.17 10.93 -2.87
CA GLN A 115 -8.22 10.27 -4.17
C GLN A 115 -6.86 10.25 -4.86
N GLN A 116 -6.12 11.36 -4.79
CA GLN A 116 -4.76 11.46 -5.33
C GLN A 116 -3.79 10.53 -4.60
N LEU A 117 -3.93 10.33 -3.29
CA LEU A 117 -3.17 9.33 -2.52
C LEU A 117 -3.43 7.91 -3.02
N ALA A 118 -4.70 7.57 -3.25
CA ALA A 118 -5.07 6.25 -3.78
C ALA A 118 -4.50 6.02 -5.19
N PHE A 119 -4.50 7.05 -6.04
CA PHE A 119 -3.89 7.01 -7.36
C PHE A 119 -2.35 6.89 -7.28
N SER A 120 -1.70 7.71 -6.45
CA SER A 120 -0.25 7.64 -6.21
C SER A 120 0.20 6.26 -5.72
N LYS A 121 -0.58 5.59 -4.85
CA LYS A 121 -0.33 4.20 -4.44
C LYS A 121 -0.29 3.22 -5.62
N ASP A 122 -1.23 3.34 -6.56
CA ASP A 122 -1.25 2.50 -7.77
C ASP A 122 -0.02 2.78 -8.64
N THR A 123 0.35 4.06 -8.80
CA THR A 123 1.57 4.47 -9.50
C THR A 123 2.84 3.93 -8.83
N ILE A 124 2.96 3.96 -7.50
CA ILE A 124 4.07 3.35 -6.76
C ILE A 124 4.14 1.84 -7.00
N THR A 125 2.99 1.17 -7.09
CA THR A 125 2.94 -0.27 -7.36
C THR A 125 3.45 -0.59 -8.77
N LYS A 126 2.96 0.14 -9.78
CA LYS A 126 3.38 0.00 -11.19
C LYS A 126 4.87 0.29 -11.38
N THR A 127 5.37 1.35 -10.77
CA THR A 127 6.80 1.71 -10.84
C THR A 127 7.68 0.63 -10.21
N ARG A 128 7.30 0.06 -9.05
CA ARG A 128 8.01 -1.10 -8.45
C ARG A 128 8.01 -2.34 -9.36
N GLU A 129 6.87 -2.67 -9.96
CA GLU A 129 6.77 -3.77 -10.93
C GLU A 129 7.68 -3.55 -12.13
N SER A 130 7.75 -2.30 -12.60
CA SER A 130 8.55 -1.88 -13.75
C SER A 130 10.05 -1.91 -13.46
N VAL A 131 10.48 -1.45 -12.29
CA VAL A 131 11.87 -1.58 -11.81
C VAL A 131 12.28 -3.04 -11.74
N ASN A 132 11.43 -3.90 -11.16
CA ASN A 132 11.70 -5.34 -11.09
C ASN A 132 11.79 -6.00 -12.47
N TYR A 133 11.01 -5.51 -13.45
CA TYR A 133 11.12 -5.96 -14.83
C TYR A 133 12.45 -5.57 -15.46
N ALA A 134 12.87 -4.30 -15.34
CA ALA A 134 14.14 -3.80 -15.88
C ALA A 134 15.33 -4.58 -15.32
N LEU A 135 15.41 -4.71 -13.99
CA LEU A 135 16.45 -5.51 -13.32
C LEU A 135 16.53 -6.94 -13.84
N LYS A 136 15.37 -7.56 -14.07
CA LYS A 136 15.32 -8.93 -14.58
C LYS A 136 15.89 -9.02 -15.99
N VAL A 137 15.50 -8.12 -16.88
CA VAL A 137 15.96 -8.17 -18.28
C VAL A 137 17.43 -7.80 -18.41
N ASP A 138 17.96 -6.91 -17.57
CA ASP A 138 19.38 -6.58 -17.50
C ASP A 138 20.22 -7.77 -17.02
N GLN A 139 19.75 -8.48 -16.00
CA GLN A 139 20.37 -9.72 -15.54
C GLN A 139 20.39 -10.78 -16.64
N GLU A 140 19.26 -11.00 -17.32
CA GLU A 140 19.17 -11.95 -18.43
C GLU A 140 20.09 -11.55 -19.60
N ALA A 141 20.20 -10.26 -19.92
CA ALA A 141 21.11 -9.74 -20.94
C ALA A 141 22.58 -9.95 -20.56
N THR A 142 22.93 -9.67 -19.31
CA THR A 142 24.28 -9.90 -18.76
C THR A 142 24.65 -11.38 -18.80
N GLU A 143 23.77 -12.27 -18.34
CA GLU A 143 23.99 -13.72 -18.41
C GLU A 143 24.21 -14.21 -19.85
N ALA A 144 23.41 -13.71 -20.81
CA ALA A 144 23.54 -14.07 -22.21
C ALA A 144 24.83 -13.55 -22.84
N PHE A 145 25.22 -12.31 -22.52
CA PHE A 145 26.50 -11.74 -22.93
C PHE A 145 27.68 -12.56 -22.39
N LEU A 146 27.66 -12.90 -21.10
CA LEU A 146 28.70 -13.71 -20.47
C LEU A 146 28.79 -15.10 -21.10
N ALA A 147 27.65 -15.75 -21.39
CA ALA A 147 27.62 -17.03 -22.07
C ALA A 147 28.25 -16.96 -23.48
N TYR A 148 27.88 -15.93 -24.25
CA TYR A 148 28.43 -15.69 -25.58
C TYR A 148 29.96 -15.43 -25.55
N ARG A 149 30.41 -14.52 -24.67
CA ARG A 149 31.83 -14.20 -24.46
C ARG A 149 32.63 -15.43 -24.05
N ASN A 150 32.13 -16.21 -23.10
CA ASN A 150 32.81 -17.41 -22.61
C ASN A 150 32.90 -18.49 -23.68
N ALA A 151 31.88 -18.61 -24.55
CA ALA A 151 31.91 -19.55 -25.67
C ALA A 151 32.97 -19.16 -26.71
N LEU A 152 33.12 -17.85 -27.02
CA LEU A 152 34.21 -17.35 -27.87
C LEU A 152 35.59 -17.63 -27.26
N ARG A 153 35.77 -17.39 -25.95
CA ARG A 153 37.02 -17.76 -25.25
C ARG A 153 37.32 -19.26 -25.35
N GLY A 154 36.29 -20.10 -25.21
CA GLY A 154 36.40 -21.54 -25.41
C GLY A 154 36.80 -21.92 -26.84
N ALA A 155 36.29 -21.20 -27.85
CA ALA A 155 36.68 -21.39 -29.24
C ALA A 155 38.16 -21.08 -29.47
N GLN A 156 38.68 -19.96 -28.94
CA GLN A 156 40.11 -19.63 -29.02
C GLN A 156 41.00 -20.76 -28.45
N GLN A 157 40.65 -21.26 -27.26
CA GLN A 157 41.40 -22.32 -26.58
C GLN A 157 41.39 -23.66 -27.36
N ALA A 158 40.30 -23.94 -28.09
CA ALA A 158 40.17 -25.18 -28.84
C ALA A 158 40.76 -25.09 -30.26
N ILE A 159 40.62 -23.94 -30.91
CA ILE A 159 40.96 -23.75 -32.33
C ILE A 159 42.42 -23.32 -32.51
N ASN A 160 42.98 -22.43 -31.68
CA ASN A 160 44.36 -21.96 -31.89
C ASN A 160 45.40 -23.10 -31.89
N PRO A 161 45.33 -24.12 -31.01
CA PRO A 161 46.24 -25.27 -31.11
C PRO A 161 46.08 -26.08 -32.41
N LEU A 162 44.87 -26.10 -32.99
CA LEU A 162 44.61 -26.78 -34.26
C LEU A 162 45.08 -25.94 -35.46
N ILE A 163 45.01 -24.60 -35.36
CA ILE A 163 45.63 -23.66 -36.30
C ILE A 163 47.15 -23.89 -36.33
N GLU A 164 47.80 -23.91 -35.16
CA GLU A 164 49.24 -24.19 -35.05
C GLU A 164 49.59 -25.53 -35.68
N ALA A 165 48.82 -26.60 -35.39
CA ALA A 165 49.04 -27.92 -35.98
C ALA A 165 48.81 -27.95 -37.51
N GLY A 166 47.83 -27.20 -38.02
CA GLY A 166 47.57 -27.06 -39.46
C GLY A 166 48.72 -26.38 -40.19
N ASN A 167 49.18 -25.25 -39.66
CA ASN A 167 50.33 -24.49 -40.18
C ASN A 167 51.64 -25.29 -40.08
N ASP A 168 51.86 -25.99 -38.96
CA ASP A 168 53.00 -26.88 -38.77
C ASP A 168 52.96 -28.10 -39.68
N ALA A 169 51.79 -28.51 -40.15
CA ALA A 169 51.63 -29.58 -41.12
C ALA A 169 51.76 -29.10 -42.58
N ASP A 170 51.61 -27.80 -42.84
CA ASP A 170 51.70 -27.23 -44.17
C ASP A 170 53.16 -27.21 -44.67
N ARG A 171 53.36 -27.74 -45.87
CA ARG A 171 54.65 -27.83 -46.55
C ARG A 171 54.56 -27.34 -48.00
N THR A 172 53.44 -26.69 -48.36
CA THR A 172 53.32 -25.92 -49.58
C THR A 172 54.29 -24.72 -49.54
N ASP A 173 54.40 -23.99 -50.63
CA ASP A 173 55.14 -22.74 -50.68
C ASP A 173 54.40 -21.56 -50.00
N ARG A 174 53.19 -21.83 -49.48
CA ARG A 174 52.27 -20.89 -48.83
C ARG A 174 51.70 -19.80 -49.73
N ALA A 175 51.74 -19.99 -51.05
CA ALA A 175 51.15 -19.05 -51.99
C ALA A 175 49.62 -19.24 -52.07
N GLU A 176 49.17 -20.49 -52.16
CA GLU A 176 47.74 -20.85 -52.25
C GLU A 176 47.11 -21.07 -50.87
N ILE A 177 47.73 -21.89 -50.01
CA ILE A 177 47.31 -22.10 -48.61
C ILE A 177 48.22 -21.26 -47.72
N LYS A 178 47.68 -20.20 -47.12
CA LYS A 178 48.47 -19.35 -46.22
C LYS A 178 48.44 -19.93 -44.81
N ASP A 179 49.44 -19.55 -44.00
CA ASP A 179 49.40 -19.81 -42.57
C ASP A 179 48.15 -19.12 -41.98
N TYR A 180 47.27 -19.91 -41.35
CA TYR A 180 46.10 -19.39 -40.66
C TYR A 180 46.53 -18.50 -39.49
N ALA A 181 45.87 -17.37 -39.33
CA ALA A 181 46.08 -16.51 -38.17
C ALA A 181 45.33 -17.04 -36.94
N ASP A 182 45.98 -17.01 -35.78
CA ASP A 182 45.33 -17.29 -34.50
C ASP A 182 44.07 -16.41 -34.30
N LEU A 183 43.05 -16.99 -33.67
CA LEU A 183 41.84 -16.25 -33.33
C LEU A 183 42.13 -15.11 -32.35
N TYR A 184 41.51 -13.96 -32.63
CA TYR A 184 41.40 -12.78 -31.77
C TYR A 184 42.73 -12.08 -31.47
N THR A 185 43.70 -12.18 -32.38
CA THR A 185 44.97 -11.43 -32.29
C THR A 185 44.78 -9.91 -32.29
N GLN A 186 43.66 -9.42 -32.83
CA GLN A 186 43.31 -8.00 -32.88
C GLN A 186 42.24 -7.59 -31.86
N THR A 187 41.60 -8.55 -31.19
CA THR A 187 40.54 -8.32 -30.20
C THR A 187 40.93 -8.99 -28.89
N ASP A 188 41.24 -8.22 -27.85
CA ASP A 188 41.49 -8.82 -26.53
C ASP A 188 40.19 -9.37 -25.94
N ILE A 189 39.90 -10.65 -26.17
CA ILE A 189 38.71 -11.32 -25.65
C ILE A 189 38.80 -11.57 -24.13
N ALA A 190 39.95 -11.35 -23.50
CA ALA A 190 40.16 -11.61 -22.07
C ALA A 190 39.66 -10.48 -21.16
N VAL A 191 39.45 -9.27 -21.67
CA VAL A 191 38.86 -8.16 -20.90
C VAL A 191 37.40 -8.43 -20.53
N GLU A 192 36.83 -7.64 -19.61
CA GLU A 192 35.46 -7.81 -19.11
C GLU A 192 34.40 -7.49 -20.18
N THR A 193 34.59 -6.42 -20.95
CA THR A 193 33.66 -5.97 -22.01
C THR A 193 34.32 -5.95 -23.39
N PRO A 194 34.73 -7.11 -23.94
CA PRO A 194 35.42 -7.14 -25.22
C PRO A 194 34.45 -6.87 -26.38
N GLN A 195 34.99 -6.50 -27.55
CA GLN A 195 34.22 -6.37 -28.80
C GLN A 195 33.84 -7.75 -29.36
N VAL A 196 32.88 -8.42 -28.71
CA VAL A 196 32.42 -9.78 -29.05
C VAL A 196 31.85 -9.90 -30.47
N ALA A 197 31.42 -8.78 -31.07
CA ALA A 197 31.00 -8.74 -32.46
C ALA A 197 32.19 -8.96 -33.42
N CYS A 198 33.31 -8.28 -33.20
CA CYS A 198 34.54 -8.44 -33.97
C CYS A 198 35.13 -9.84 -33.79
N ALA A 199 35.16 -10.36 -32.56
CA ALA A 199 35.62 -11.72 -32.30
C ALA A 199 34.80 -12.78 -33.07
N PHE A 200 33.47 -12.68 -33.13
CA PHE A 200 32.70 -13.64 -33.93
C PHE A 200 32.91 -13.47 -35.44
N GLN A 201 33.15 -12.25 -35.92
CA GLN A 201 33.53 -12.02 -37.31
C GLN A 201 34.88 -12.66 -37.65
N ASP A 202 35.88 -12.56 -36.76
CA ASP A 202 37.17 -13.24 -36.92
C ASP A 202 37.00 -14.76 -37.00
N LEU A 203 36.16 -15.35 -36.12
CA LEU A 203 35.86 -16.79 -36.18
C LEU A 203 35.22 -17.19 -37.52
N LYS A 204 34.27 -16.39 -38.02
CA LYS A 204 33.64 -16.64 -39.33
C LYS A 204 34.60 -16.44 -40.50
N ALA A 205 35.55 -15.53 -40.39
CA ALA A 205 36.59 -15.31 -41.40
C ALA A 205 37.53 -16.53 -41.50
N VAL A 206 38.01 -17.04 -40.37
CA VAL A 206 38.83 -18.27 -40.34
C VAL A 206 38.03 -19.48 -40.86
N GLN A 207 36.74 -19.59 -40.53
CA GLN A 207 35.88 -20.63 -41.11
C GLN A 207 35.86 -20.55 -42.64
N ALA A 208 35.65 -19.37 -43.20
CA ALA A 208 35.60 -19.19 -44.66
C ALA A 208 36.94 -19.49 -45.34
N GLU A 209 38.06 -19.14 -44.69
CA GLU A 209 39.41 -19.45 -45.18
C GLU A 209 39.67 -20.97 -45.18
N VAL A 210 39.40 -21.64 -44.06
CA VAL A 210 39.54 -23.10 -43.93
C VAL A 210 38.60 -23.85 -44.89
N ASP A 211 37.38 -23.37 -45.11
CA ASP A 211 36.44 -23.96 -46.06
C ASP A 211 36.95 -23.89 -47.51
N ALA A 212 37.51 -22.73 -47.91
CA ALA A 212 38.07 -22.54 -49.23
C ALA A 212 39.31 -23.41 -49.45
N ASP A 213 40.21 -23.46 -48.47
CA ASP A 213 41.40 -24.31 -48.53
C ASP A 213 41.05 -25.79 -48.55
N PHE A 214 40.01 -26.21 -47.81
CA PHE A 214 39.55 -27.59 -47.82
C PHE A 214 38.99 -28.01 -49.19
N GLU A 215 38.29 -27.11 -49.89
CA GLU A 215 37.85 -27.34 -51.27
C GLU A 215 39.05 -27.45 -52.22
N TRP A 216 40.01 -26.52 -52.11
CA TRP A 216 41.23 -26.52 -52.92
C TRP A 216 42.05 -27.80 -52.72
N LEU A 217 42.23 -28.25 -51.47
CA LEU A 217 42.89 -29.50 -51.09
C LEU A 217 42.29 -30.75 -51.75
N GLY A 218 41.02 -30.67 -52.18
CA GLY A 218 40.33 -31.73 -52.92
C GLY A 218 40.55 -31.72 -54.43
N GLU A 219 41.22 -30.71 -54.99
CA GLU A 219 41.44 -30.59 -56.42
C GLU A 219 42.45 -31.61 -56.96
N PHE A 220 42.12 -32.24 -58.09
CA PHE A 220 42.92 -33.33 -58.67
C PHE A 220 44.33 -32.90 -59.11
N GLY A 221 44.54 -31.62 -59.39
CA GLY A 221 45.77 -31.08 -59.96
C GLY A 221 46.71 -30.42 -58.96
N ILE A 222 46.48 -30.58 -57.66
CA ILE A 222 47.12 -29.81 -56.61
C ILE A 222 48.65 -30.01 -56.48
N ASP A 223 49.15 -31.21 -56.81
CA ASP A 223 50.58 -31.57 -56.68
C ASP A 223 51.36 -31.44 -58.02
N GLN A 224 50.96 -30.52 -58.92
CA GLN A 224 51.57 -30.44 -60.25
C GLN A 224 52.90 -29.67 -60.31
N GLU A 225 53.26 -28.92 -59.27
CA GLU A 225 54.48 -28.12 -59.22
C GLU A 225 55.55 -28.70 -58.29
N ASP A 226 56.81 -28.67 -58.73
CA ASP A 226 57.93 -29.25 -57.99
C ASP A 226 58.20 -28.42 -56.71
N ALA A 227 58.15 -29.09 -55.54
CA ALA A 227 58.18 -28.50 -54.19
C ALA A 227 56.91 -27.80 -53.68
N ASN A 228 55.80 -27.80 -54.42
CA ASN A 228 54.48 -27.37 -53.93
C ASN A 228 53.52 -28.57 -53.95
N TYR A 229 53.57 -29.39 -52.90
CA TYR A 229 52.74 -30.61 -52.80
C TYR A 229 52.14 -30.79 -51.40
N VAL A 230 50.89 -31.24 -51.37
CA VAL A 230 50.13 -31.47 -50.14
C VAL A 230 50.62 -32.74 -49.47
N GLN A 231 51.04 -32.61 -48.21
CA GLN A 231 51.53 -33.77 -47.47
C GLN A 231 50.38 -34.53 -46.82
N ARG A 232 50.55 -35.86 -46.73
CA ARG A 232 49.54 -36.79 -46.19
C ARG A 232 49.00 -36.39 -44.81
N TYR A 233 49.80 -35.70 -44.01
CA TYR A 233 49.46 -35.30 -42.64
C TYR A 233 48.81 -33.91 -42.55
N HIS A 234 48.81 -33.12 -43.63
CA HIS A 234 48.15 -31.81 -43.66
C HIS A 234 46.63 -31.95 -43.79
N ILE A 235 46.13 -32.83 -44.68
CA ILE A 235 44.67 -33.06 -44.84
C ILE A 235 44.00 -33.42 -43.51
N PRO A 236 44.47 -34.40 -42.71
CA PRO A 236 43.85 -34.71 -41.42
C PRO A 236 43.90 -33.55 -40.41
N ALA A 237 44.91 -32.69 -40.48
CA ALA A 237 44.99 -31.51 -39.61
C ALA A 237 43.94 -30.47 -40.00
N VAL A 238 43.76 -30.21 -41.30
CA VAL A 238 42.73 -29.30 -41.82
C VAL A 238 41.32 -29.87 -41.60
N GLU A 239 41.11 -31.19 -41.75
CA GLU A 239 39.83 -31.85 -41.40
C GLU A 239 39.46 -31.66 -39.92
N ALA A 240 40.44 -31.83 -39.01
CA ALA A 240 40.23 -31.64 -37.58
C ALA A 240 39.94 -30.17 -37.24
N LEU A 241 40.70 -29.23 -37.84
CA LEU A 241 40.49 -27.80 -37.68
C LEU A 241 39.11 -27.38 -38.17
N LYS A 242 38.72 -27.80 -39.39
CA LYS A 242 37.41 -27.55 -39.98
C LYS A 242 36.28 -28.08 -39.10
N ALA A 243 36.37 -29.33 -38.66
CA ALA A 243 35.34 -29.94 -37.82
C ALA A 243 35.15 -29.21 -36.49
N GLU A 244 36.24 -28.77 -35.85
CA GLU A 244 36.16 -28.00 -34.60
C GLU A 244 35.58 -26.60 -34.84
N ILE A 245 36.02 -25.88 -35.88
CA ILE A 245 35.47 -24.56 -36.24
C ILE A 245 33.96 -24.66 -36.51
N ASP A 246 33.54 -25.61 -37.35
CA ASP A 246 32.12 -25.81 -37.69
C ASP A 246 31.28 -26.09 -36.44
N ALA A 247 31.79 -26.93 -35.53
CA ALA A 247 31.14 -27.21 -34.26
C ALA A 247 31.03 -25.97 -33.36
N ARG A 248 32.08 -25.15 -33.28
CA ARG A 248 32.07 -23.91 -32.47
C ARG A 248 31.15 -22.86 -33.06
N VAL A 249 31.18 -22.64 -34.37
CA VAL A 249 30.28 -21.69 -35.04
C VAL A 249 28.82 -22.08 -34.80
N ALA A 250 28.47 -23.36 -35.01
CA ALA A 250 27.11 -23.85 -34.78
C ALA A 250 26.64 -23.70 -33.32
N ALA A 251 27.55 -23.83 -32.34
CA ALA A 251 27.24 -23.64 -30.93
C ALA A 251 27.15 -22.16 -30.50
N ILE A 252 27.95 -21.29 -31.11
CA ILE A 252 28.09 -19.87 -30.72
C ILE A 252 27.06 -18.99 -31.41
N GLU A 253 26.68 -19.27 -32.64
CA GLU A 253 25.69 -18.48 -33.39
C GLU A 253 24.35 -18.29 -32.66
N PRO A 254 23.72 -19.31 -32.02
CA PRO A 254 22.52 -19.09 -31.23
C PRO A 254 22.78 -18.24 -29.97
N LEU A 255 23.95 -18.36 -29.34
CA LEU A 255 24.31 -17.53 -28.17
C LEU A 255 24.47 -16.06 -28.56
N ARG A 256 25.04 -15.78 -29.73
CA ARG A 256 25.12 -14.43 -30.29
C ARG A 256 23.72 -13.85 -30.52
N ALA A 257 22.82 -14.63 -31.13
CA ALA A 257 21.46 -14.18 -31.39
C ALA A 257 20.69 -13.90 -30.09
N ASP A 258 20.82 -14.77 -29.09
CA ASP A 258 20.20 -14.62 -27.76
C ASP A 258 20.75 -13.38 -27.02
N SER A 259 22.07 -13.21 -27.00
CA SER A 259 22.73 -12.05 -26.38
C SER A 259 22.27 -10.73 -27.02
N ILE A 260 22.19 -10.65 -28.36
CA ILE A 260 21.70 -9.46 -29.05
C ILE A 260 20.23 -9.19 -28.71
N ALA A 261 19.38 -10.23 -28.77
CA ALA A 261 17.94 -10.08 -28.53
C ALA A 261 17.65 -9.56 -27.11
N LYS A 262 18.32 -10.12 -26.09
CA LYS A 262 18.15 -9.69 -24.70
C LYS A 262 18.75 -8.32 -24.44
N ASN A 263 19.90 -8.00 -25.03
CA ASN A 263 20.48 -6.67 -24.92
C ASN A 263 19.56 -5.60 -25.52
N LEU A 264 18.95 -5.88 -26.68
CA LEU A 264 17.95 -4.98 -27.28
C LEU A 264 16.70 -4.81 -26.42
N GLU A 265 16.34 -5.80 -25.61
CA GLU A 265 15.21 -5.69 -24.68
C GLU A 265 15.56 -4.87 -23.44
N ALA A 266 16.72 -5.14 -22.82
CA ALA A 266 17.27 -4.36 -21.71
C ALA A 266 17.34 -2.86 -22.03
N GLN A 267 17.83 -2.52 -23.24
CA GLN A 267 17.95 -1.14 -23.71
C GLN A 267 16.61 -0.39 -23.91
N LYS A 268 15.46 -1.08 -23.82
CA LYS A 268 14.13 -0.43 -23.85
C LYS A 268 13.55 -0.20 -22.45
N SER A 269 14.28 -0.59 -21.41
CA SER A 269 13.79 -0.62 -20.04
C SER A 269 14.92 -0.26 -19.10
N ASP A 270 15.32 1.01 -19.13
CA ASP A 270 16.39 1.52 -18.27
C ASP A 270 15.95 1.45 -16.80
N VAL A 271 16.75 0.76 -15.97
CA VAL A 271 16.41 0.55 -14.56
C VAL A 271 16.51 1.85 -13.77
N LEU A 272 17.45 2.73 -14.11
CA LEU A 272 17.65 4.01 -13.45
C LEU A 272 16.50 4.96 -13.76
N VAL A 273 16.05 5.02 -15.02
CA VAL A 273 14.87 5.80 -15.41
C VAL A 273 13.61 5.34 -14.66
N ARG A 274 13.37 4.02 -14.60
CA ARG A 274 12.22 3.47 -13.89
C ARG A 274 12.31 3.69 -12.38
N GLN A 275 13.53 3.68 -11.84
CA GLN A 275 13.78 4.02 -10.45
C GLN A 275 13.41 5.49 -10.20
N LEU A 276 13.81 6.45 -11.04
CA LEU A 276 13.43 7.86 -10.89
C LEU A 276 11.91 8.07 -10.78
N PHE A 277 11.12 7.38 -11.61
CA PHE A 277 9.66 7.44 -11.50
C PHE A 277 9.12 6.87 -10.18
N LEU A 278 9.76 5.84 -9.62
CA LEU A 278 9.42 5.33 -8.29
C LEU A 278 9.74 6.38 -7.20
N GLU A 279 10.85 7.10 -7.32
CA GLU A 279 11.24 8.14 -6.37
C GLU A 279 10.28 9.32 -6.41
N ARG A 280 9.97 9.80 -7.63
CA ARG A 280 8.96 10.82 -7.88
C ARG A 280 7.61 10.43 -7.33
N ALA A 281 7.09 9.24 -7.65
CA ALA A 281 5.81 8.76 -7.13
C ALA A 281 5.80 8.67 -5.58
N THR A 282 6.93 8.30 -4.97
CA THR A 282 7.09 8.26 -3.52
C THR A 282 7.09 9.67 -2.90
N ALA A 283 7.78 10.64 -3.50
CA ALA A 283 7.77 12.03 -3.07
C ALA A 283 6.37 12.67 -3.19
N GLN A 284 5.64 12.35 -4.27
CA GLN A 284 4.25 12.77 -4.45
C GLN A 284 3.34 12.24 -3.34
N ARG A 285 3.42 10.94 -3.01
CA ARG A 285 2.69 10.37 -1.86
C ARG A 285 3.03 11.09 -0.55
N ASP A 286 4.31 11.35 -0.30
CA ASP A 286 4.77 12.00 0.93
C ASP A 286 4.30 13.46 1.04
N THR A 287 4.16 14.16 -0.09
CA THR A 287 3.56 15.50 -0.15
C THR A 287 2.05 15.45 0.06
N LEU A 288 1.36 14.57 -0.66
CA LEU A 288 -0.09 14.38 -0.57
C LEU A 288 -0.56 14.04 0.85
N ARG A 289 0.25 13.30 1.62
CA ARG A 289 0.06 13.03 3.05
C ARG A 289 -0.15 14.30 3.86
N VAL A 290 0.75 15.25 3.68
CA VAL A 290 0.72 16.49 4.43
C VAL A 290 -0.42 17.38 3.94
N VAL A 291 -0.67 17.41 2.63
CA VAL A 291 -1.79 18.13 2.02
C VAL A 291 -3.13 17.63 2.57
N GLU A 292 -3.36 16.31 2.61
CA GLU A 292 -4.56 15.72 3.21
C GLU A 292 -4.69 16.11 4.70
N ALA A 293 -3.59 16.04 5.46
CA ALA A 293 -3.57 16.40 6.87
C ALA A 293 -3.88 17.89 7.12
N ILE A 294 -3.40 18.79 6.27
CA ILE A 294 -3.73 20.23 6.31
C ILE A 294 -5.23 20.43 6.11
N PHE A 295 -5.82 19.84 5.07
CA PHE A 295 -7.25 20.01 4.80
C PHE A 295 -8.13 19.35 5.86
N ALA A 296 -7.77 18.17 6.35
CA ALA A 296 -8.48 17.53 7.45
C ALA A 296 -8.44 18.37 8.74
N THR A 297 -7.27 18.93 9.07
CA THR A 297 -7.08 19.82 10.24
C THR A 297 -7.90 21.09 10.10
N ALA A 298 -7.87 21.71 8.91
CA ALA A 298 -8.61 22.94 8.63
C ALA A 298 -10.13 22.72 8.66
N ALA A 299 -10.63 21.65 8.04
CA ALA A 299 -12.05 21.29 8.06
C ALA A 299 -12.53 21.10 9.50
N ARG A 300 -11.82 20.30 10.31
CA ARG A 300 -12.21 20.04 11.71
C ARG A 300 -12.13 21.31 12.57
N TYR A 301 -11.16 22.19 12.34
CA TYR A 301 -11.08 23.48 13.01
C TYR A 301 -12.31 24.37 12.74
N VAL A 302 -12.80 24.40 11.49
CA VAL A 302 -14.00 25.18 11.11
C VAL A 302 -15.27 24.53 11.67
N GLU A 303 -15.38 23.20 11.62
CA GLU A 303 -16.51 22.46 12.20
C GLU A 303 -16.69 22.76 13.70
N LEU A 304 -15.58 22.94 14.43
CA LEU A 304 -15.59 23.21 15.87
C LEU A 304 -15.94 24.66 16.25
N TYR A 305 -16.25 25.55 15.29
CA TYR A 305 -16.45 26.99 15.58
C TYR A 305 -17.65 27.25 16.51
N GLU A 306 -18.79 26.60 16.25
CA GLU A 306 -20.01 26.68 17.06
C GLU A 306 -20.48 25.30 17.58
N SER A 307 -19.63 24.28 17.47
CA SER A 307 -19.97 22.92 17.88
C SER A 307 -19.89 22.74 19.41
N ASP A 308 -20.88 22.08 19.98
CA ASP A 308 -20.85 21.59 21.37
C ASP A 308 -19.72 20.57 21.60
N GLU A 309 -19.14 20.02 20.53
CA GLU A 309 -17.95 19.17 20.60
C GLU A 309 -16.67 19.96 20.87
N ASN A 310 -16.66 21.29 20.77
CA ASN A 310 -15.50 22.13 21.07
C ASN A 310 -15.24 22.28 22.58
N VAL A 311 -14.99 21.14 23.22
CA VAL A 311 -14.79 21.03 24.66
C VAL A 311 -13.38 21.45 25.07
N ASN A 312 -13.22 21.75 26.37
CA ASN A 312 -11.90 22.00 26.94
C ASN A 312 -11.19 20.68 27.25
N VAL A 313 -10.04 20.46 26.62
CA VAL A 313 -9.16 19.32 26.85
C VAL A 313 -7.77 19.86 27.18
N GLU A 314 -7.18 19.41 28.29
CA GLU A 314 -5.86 19.84 28.75
C GLU A 314 -5.68 21.36 28.97
N GLY A 315 -6.78 22.07 29.26
CA GLY A 315 -6.74 23.50 29.55
C GLY A 315 -6.90 24.40 28.33
N ASP A 316 -7.08 23.82 27.14
CA ASP A 316 -7.39 24.51 25.88
C ASP A 316 -8.61 23.89 25.21
N THR A 317 -9.21 24.60 24.25
CA THR A 317 -10.31 24.05 23.46
C THR A 317 -9.78 23.08 22.40
N LEU A 318 -10.57 22.08 21.98
CA LEU A 318 -10.19 21.21 20.86
C LEU A 318 -9.84 22.02 19.61
N ARG A 319 -10.57 23.10 19.35
CA ARG A 319 -10.29 24.02 18.25
C ARG A 319 -8.90 24.67 18.35
N ASN A 320 -8.44 25.04 19.55
CA ASN A 320 -7.10 25.57 19.77
C ASN A 320 -6.01 24.51 19.50
N HIS A 321 -6.26 23.25 19.89
CA HIS A 321 -5.34 22.15 19.58
C HIS A 321 -5.20 21.93 18.07
N TYR A 322 -6.30 21.95 17.32
CA TYR A 322 -6.27 21.81 15.86
C TYR A 322 -5.55 22.98 15.17
N VAL A 323 -5.83 24.24 15.54
CA VAL A 323 -5.16 25.40 14.90
C VAL A 323 -3.66 25.43 15.19
N ALA A 324 -3.24 24.90 16.35
CA ALA A 324 -1.84 24.81 16.73
C ALA A 324 -1.03 23.83 15.87
N LEU A 325 -1.68 22.89 15.16
CA LEU A 325 -1.03 21.97 14.22
C LEU A 325 -0.63 22.65 12.91
N LEU A 326 -1.35 23.71 12.48
CA LEU A 326 -1.16 24.31 11.16
C LEU A 326 0.28 24.79 10.90
N PRO A 327 0.99 25.45 11.84
CA PRO A 327 2.39 25.82 11.65
C PRO A 327 3.30 24.62 11.40
N THR A 328 3.16 23.53 12.17
CA THR A 328 3.94 22.30 11.97
C THR A 328 3.63 21.67 10.61
N LEU A 329 2.35 21.60 10.24
CA LEU A 329 1.90 21.04 8.96
C LEU A 329 2.39 21.85 7.75
N PHE A 330 2.38 23.18 7.81
CA PHE A 330 2.95 24.01 6.76
C PHE A 330 4.47 23.85 6.66
N GLY A 331 5.18 23.70 7.79
CA GLY A 331 6.60 23.36 7.79
C GLY A 331 6.88 22.00 7.15
N ALA A 332 6.05 21.00 7.44
CA ALA A 332 6.13 19.68 6.82
C ALA A 332 5.80 19.73 5.32
N ALA A 333 4.86 20.57 4.89
CA ALA A 333 4.52 20.73 3.49
C ALA A 333 5.69 21.32 2.72
N PHE A 334 6.31 22.39 3.24
CA PHE A 334 7.52 22.98 2.65
C PHE A 334 8.64 21.94 2.48
N PHE A 335 8.92 21.14 3.51
CA PHE A 335 9.94 20.09 3.44
C PHE A 335 9.63 19.01 2.39
N ASN A 336 8.38 18.54 2.29
CA ASN A 336 8.05 17.49 1.32
C ASN A 336 7.94 18.04 -0.11
N ILE A 337 7.56 19.31 -0.28
CA ILE A 337 7.58 20.01 -1.57
C ILE A 337 9.02 20.16 -2.09
N ASP A 338 9.97 20.58 -1.24
CA ASP A 338 11.41 20.71 -1.63
C ASP A 338 11.95 19.38 -2.19
N ILE A 339 11.59 18.27 -1.53
CA ILE A 339 11.94 16.92 -1.97
C ILE A 339 11.22 16.50 -3.26
N LEU A 340 9.97 16.94 -3.44
CA LEU A 340 9.22 16.68 -4.66
C LEU A 340 9.83 17.43 -5.83
N ASP A 341 10.22 18.69 -5.62
CA ASP A 341 10.89 19.52 -6.63
C ASP A 341 12.23 18.87 -7.04
N ASP A 342 13.03 18.38 -6.09
CA ASP A 342 14.27 17.62 -6.38
C ASP A 342 13.98 16.36 -7.23
N ALA A 343 12.90 15.63 -6.91
CA ALA A 343 12.53 14.41 -7.63
C ALA A 343 11.95 14.71 -9.03
N ASP A 344 11.23 15.80 -9.19
CA ASP A 344 10.75 16.31 -10.47
C ASP A 344 11.92 16.77 -11.35
N GLU A 345 12.87 17.52 -10.80
CA GLU A 345 14.09 17.97 -11.50
C GLU A 345 14.94 16.76 -11.92
N ALA A 346 15.15 15.78 -11.04
CA ALA A 346 15.88 14.57 -11.38
C ALA A 346 15.18 13.78 -12.50
N ALA A 347 13.86 13.61 -12.44
CA ALA A 347 13.10 12.98 -13.50
C ALA A 347 13.24 13.76 -14.82
N GLU A 348 13.13 15.09 -14.82
CA GLU A 348 13.29 15.91 -16.02
C GLU A 348 14.71 15.81 -16.60
N LEU A 349 15.75 16.06 -15.81
CA LEU A 349 17.14 16.06 -16.28
C LEU A 349 17.57 14.69 -16.82
N TYR A 350 17.27 13.61 -16.09
CA TYR A 350 17.78 12.29 -16.43
C TYR A 350 16.89 11.52 -17.40
N TYR A 351 15.60 11.86 -17.53
CA TYR A 351 14.72 11.27 -18.54
C TYR A 351 14.63 12.08 -19.84
N LEU A 352 14.58 13.42 -19.76
CA LEU A 352 14.34 14.30 -20.92
C LEU A 352 15.63 14.89 -21.50
N GLU A 353 16.70 15.06 -20.71
CA GLU A 353 17.93 15.73 -21.15
C GLU A 353 19.14 14.80 -21.43
N TRP A 354 19.02 13.49 -21.16
CA TRP A 354 19.87 12.40 -21.70
C TRP A 354 21.38 12.50 -21.40
N ASP A 355 21.79 12.55 -20.12
CA ASP A 355 23.22 12.56 -19.72
C ASP A 355 23.73 11.30 -19.01
N THR A 356 22.99 10.17 -19.04
CA THR A 356 23.30 8.96 -18.24
C THR A 356 23.62 7.68 -19.02
N ASP A 357 23.83 7.72 -20.33
CA ASP A 357 24.30 6.53 -21.07
C ASP A 357 25.75 6.21 -20.65
N LEU A 358 25.88 5.43 -19.58
CA LEU A 358 27.14 4.85 -19.15
C LEU A 358 27.60 3.92 -20.29
N GLY A 359 28.86 4.05 -20.72
CA GLY A 359 29.40 3.31 -21.88
C GLY A 359 29.42 1.77 -21.75
N THR A 360 28.77 1.21 -20.72
CA THR A 360 28.58 -0.21 -20.44
C THR A 360 27.21 -0.41 -19.77
N ASN A 361 26.46 -1.45 -20.16
CA ASN A 361 25.22 -1.92 -19.50
C ASN A 361 25.46 -2.52 -18.10
N ASP A 362 26.59 -2.20 -17.46
CA ASP A 362 26.93 -2.58 -16.09
C ASP A 362 26.41 -1.50 -15.13
N GLU A 363 25.08 -1.42 -15.07
CA GLU A 363 24.35 -0.45 -14.25
C GLU A 363 24.26 -0.90 -12.78
N ASP A 364 24.70 -2.11 -12.44
CA ASP A 364 24.57 -2.70 -11.11
C ASP A 364 25.19 -1.84 -10.00
N ALA A 365 26.35 -1.23 -10.26
CA ALA A 365 27.03 -0.36 -9.30
C ALA A 365 26.36 1.02 -9.15
N ALA A 366 25.91 1.60 -10.26
CA ALA A 366 25.17 2.87 -10.26
C ALA A 366 23.81 2.68 -9.59
N TYR A 367 23.07 1.64 -9.98
CA TYR A 367 21.83 1.21 -9.36
C TYR A 367 21.99 0.94 -7.86
N ALA A 368 23.06 0.27 -7.44
CA ALA A 368 23.30 0.02 -6.02
C ALA A 368 23.53 1.32 -5.22
N GLU A 369 24.19 2.31 -5.82
CA GLU A 369 24.39 3.63 -5.22
C GLU A 369 23.08 4.44 -5.18
N GLU A 370 22.33 4.51 -6.28
CA GLU A 370 21.03 5.18 -6.32
C GLU A 370 20.05 4.55 -5.32
N LYS A 371 19.97 3.21 -5.31
CA LYS A 371 19.19 2.46 -4.32
C LYS A 371 19.61 2.78 -2.90
N ARG A 372 20.91 2.97 -2.63
CA ARG A 372 21.42 3.35 -1.32
C ARG A 372 20.98 4.77 -0.95
N GLN A 373 21.10 5.73 -1.87
CA GLN A 373 20.69 7.12 -1.64
C GLN A 373 19.18 7.23 -1.40
N PHE A 374 18.37 6.58 -2.25
CA PHE A 374 16.93 6.50 -2.08
C PHE A 374 16.53 5.86 -0.74
N ALA A 375 17.18 4.77 -0.35
CA ALA A 375 16.93 4.14 0.95
C ALA A 375 17.30 5.06 2.12
N LEU A 376 18.44 5.75 2.07
CA LEU A 376 18.85 6.71 3.10
C LEU A 376 17.84 7.85 3.23
N LEU A 377 17.42 8.44 2.12
CA LEU A 377 16.43 9.50 2.11
C LEU A 377 15.07 9.00 2.63
N THR A 378 14.64 7.82 2.21
CA THR A 378 13.41 7.18 2.69
C THR A 378 13.46 6.96 4.21
N TYR A 379 14.58 6.46 4.75
CA TYR A 379 14.73 6.30 6.20
C TYR A 379 14.74 7.64 6.94
N ALA A 380 15.39 8.68 6.40
CA ALA A 380 15.36 10.01 6.99
C ALA A 380 13.94 10.58 7.04
N LYS A 381 13.17 10.42 5.95
CA LYS A 381 11.76 10.83 5.85
C LYS A 381 10.88 10.17 6.91
N VAL A 382 11.11 8.90 7.27
CA VAL A 382 10.35 8.23 8.34
C VAL A 382 10.46 9.00 9.66
N PHE A 383 11.65 9.49 10.00
CA PHE A 383 11.84 10.25 11.24
C PHE A 383 11.28 11.68 11.15
N ILE A 384 11.53 12.38 10.04
CA ILE A 384 11.11 13.77 9.87
C ILE A 384 9.59 13.88 9.74
N ASN A 385 8.98 13.04 8.91
CA ASN A 385 7.52 13.00 8.78
C ASN A 385 6.84 12.44 10.04
N GLY A 386 7.52 11.59 10.81
CA GLY A 386 7.02 11.11 12.10
C GLY A 386 6.71 12.22 13.10
N ILE A 387 7.43 13.35 13.06
CA ILE A 387 7.22 14.46 14.01
C ILE A 387 5.82 15.05 13.88
N TRP A 388 5.44 15.49 12.68
CA TRP A 388 4.12 16.08 12.46
C TRP A 388 3.02 15.02 12.56
N GLN A 389 3.30 13.76 12.19
CA GLN A 389 2.35 12.67 12.29
C GLN A 389 1.96 12.37 13.74
N GLU A 390 2.93 12.35 14.66
CA GLU A 390 2.67 12.16 16.09
C GLU A 390 1.89 13.34 16.68
N GLU A 391 2.17 14.58 16.26
CA GLU A 391 1.40 15.76 16.69
C GLU A 391 -0.06 15.70 16.21
N VAL A 392 -0.31 15.35 14.95
CA VAL A 392 -1.67 15.16 14.41
C VAL A 392 -2.39 14.05 15.18
N LYS A 393 -1.72 12.90 15.36
CA LYS A 393 -2.30 11.75 16.06
C LYS A 393 -2.63 12.08 17.51
N TYR A 394 -1.78 12.86 18.17
CA TYR A 394 -2.03 13.33 19.53
C TYR A 394 -3.35 14.09 19.62
N VAL A 395 -3.56 15.10 18.77
CA VAL A 395 -4.78 15.91 18.76
C VAL A 395 -6.00 15.07 18.37
N GLN A 396 -5.86 14.16 17.40
CA GLN A 396 -6.94 13.22 17.04
C GLN A 396 -7.35 12.34 18.22
N ASN A 397 -6.39 11.82 19.00
CA ASN A 397 -6.70 11.05 20.21
C ASN A 397 -7.43 11.89 21.28
N LEU A 398 -7.10 13.17 21.40
CA LEU A 398 -7.84 14.08 22.30
C LEU A 398 -9.29 14.27 21.83
N ASP A 399 -9.51 14.47 20.53
CA ASP A 399 -10.83 14.59 19.93
C ASP A 399 -11.65 13.29 20.09
N ASP A 400 -11.07 12.15 19.74
CA ASP A 400 -11.71 10.83 19.91
C ASP A 400 -12.08 10.56 21.37
N GLY A 401 -11.18 10.90 22.31
CA GLY A 401 -11.44 10.82 23.74
C GLY A 401 -12.59 11.71 24.20
N ALA A 402 -12.66 12.95 23.69
CA ALA A 402 -13.74 13.88 23.98
C ALA A 402 -15.09 13.38 23.43
N ARG A 403 -15.14 12.90 22.19
CA ARG A 403 -16.37 12.33 21.60
C ARG A 403 -16.82 11.08 22.34
N ALA A 404 -15.90 10.19 22.72
CA ALA A 404 -16.22 9.00 23.49
C ALA A 404 -16.80 9.34 24.87
N GLU A 405 -16.26 10.38 25.53
CA GLU A 405 -16.80 10.87 26.79
C GLU A 405 -18.21 11.45 26.61
N THR A 406 -18.43 12.31 25.62
CA THR A 406 -19.75 12.87 25.30
C THR A 406 -20.76 11.77 25.01
N ALA A 407 -20.40 10.77 24.20
CA ALA A 407 -21.25 9.63 23.90
C ALA A 407 -21.57 8.80 25.16
N ARG A 408 -20.61 8.63 26.06
CA ARG A 408 -20.81 7.94 27.35
C ARG A 408 -21.80 8.70 28.23
N VAL A 409 -21.61 10.01 28.41
CA VAL A 409 -22.47 10.87 29.23
C VAL A 409 -23.90 10.87 28.70
N GLU A 410 -24.08 10.94 27.38
CA GLU A 410 -25.39 10.90 26.75
C GLU A 410 -26.07 9.53 26.91
N ALA A 411 -25.31 8.44 26.76
CA ALA A 411 -25.82 7.09 27.01
C ALA A 411 -26.26 6.90 28.48
N GLU A 412 -25.50 7.44 29.44
CA GLU A 412 -25.86 7.43 30.87
C GLU A 412 -27.14 8.24 31.13
N ARG A 413 -27.28 9.42 30.52
CA ARG A 413 -28.49 10.26 30.63
C ARG A 413 -29.73 9.53 30.11
N LEU A 414 -29.65 8.93 28.92
CA LEU A 414 -30.74 8.15 28.31
C LEU A 414 -31.10 6.93 29.18
N ALA A 415 -30.11 6.25 29.75
CA ALA A 415 -30.35 5.12 30.65
C ALA A 415 -31.08 5.54 31.94
N ASP A 416 -30.72 6.68 32.52
CA ASP A 416 -31.37 7.22 33.72
C ASP A 416 -32.79 7.75 33.44
N GLU A 417 -33.05 8.29 32.25
CA GLU A 417 -34.40 8.65 31.80
C GLU A 417 -35.30 7.43 31.60
N ALA A 418 -34.79 6.40 30.93
CA ALA A 418 -35.50 5.14 30.77
C ALA A 418 -35.80 4.48 32.14
N TYR A 419 -34.85 4.53 33.07
CA TYR A 419 -35.05 4.02 34.42
C TYR A 419 -36.14 4.78 35.19
N ARG A 420 -36.16 6.12 35.10
CA ARG A 420 -37.20 6.96 35.72
C ARG A 420 -38.58 6.72 35.11
N ALA A 421 -38.66 6.59 33.78
CA ALA A 421 -39.91 6.27 33.09
C ALA A 421 -40.48 4.91 33.52
N GLU A 422 -39.62 3.90 33.69
CA GLU A 422 -40.02 2.57 34.16
C GLU A 422 -40.48 2.59 35.62
N GLN A 423 -39.81 3.35 36.50
CA GLN A 423 -40.28 3.53 37.88
C GLN A 423 -41.66 4.20 37.94
N LEU A 424 -41.92 5.21 37.09
CA LEU A 424 -43.23 5.85 36.99
C LEU A 424 -44.30 4.87 36.49
N ARG A 425 -43.97 4.01 35.51
CA ARG A 425 -44.89 2.95 35.04
C ARG A 425 -45.25 1.98 36.17
N ILE A 426 -44.26 1.49 36.92
CA ILE A 426 -44.49 0.57 38.05
C ILE A 426 -45.34 1.26 39.14
N ALA A 427 -45.09 2.53 39.44
CA ALA A 427 -45.88 3.29 40.41
C ALA A 427 -47.33 3.51 39.95
N GLN A 428 -47.55 3.76 38.65
CA GLN A 428 -48.87 3.88 38.06
C GLN A 428 -49.63 2.54 38.11
N GLU A 429 -48.97 1.44 37.74
CA GLU A 429 -49.55 0.09 37.83
C GLU A 429 -49.92 -0.30 39.26
N ALA A 430 -49.09 0.07 40.24
CA ALA A 430 -49.41 -0.14 41.65
C ALA A 430 -50.62 0.71 42.10
N THR A 431 -50.73 1.95 41.62
CA THR A 431 -51.86 2.84 41.91
C THR A 431 -53.15 2.33 41.28
N ASP A 432 -53.09 1.88 40.02
CA ASP A 432 -54.23 1.31 39.30
C ASP A 432 -54.68 -0.02 39.93
N ALA A 433 -53.75 -0.85 40.39
CA ALA A 433 -54.06 -2.07 41.13
C ALA A 433 -54.74 -1.77 42.48
N GLN A 434 -54.27 -0.77 43.23
CA GLN A 434 -54.93 -0.33 44.46
C GLN A 434 -56.33 0.21 44.20
N LYS A 435 -56.52 0.96 43.12
CA LYS A 435 -57.82 1.46 42.70
C LYS A 435 -58.77 0.34 42.29
N ALA A 436 -58.29 -0.67 41.55
CA ALA A 436 -59.08 -1.84 41.19
C ALA A 436 -59.50 -2.66 42.43
N ILE A 437 -58.64 -2.79 43.44
CA ILE A 437 -58.97 -3.41 44.73
C ILE A 437 -60.02 -2.58 45.48
N ALA A 438 -59.87 -1.25 45.52
CA ALA A 438 -60.84 -0.36 46.16
C ALA A 438 -62.21 -0.39 45.47
N ASP A 439 -62.25 -0.40 44.13
CA ASP A 439 -63.48 -0.51 43.34
C ASP A 439 -64.14 -1.89 43.50
N ALA A 440 -63.36 -2.96 43.64
CA ALA A 440 -63.86 -4.30 43.96
C ALA A 440 -64.49 -4.36 45.36
N LEU A 441 -63.86 -3.75 46.36
CA LEU A 441 -64.41 -3.62 47.72
C LEU A 441 -65.68 -2.76 47.76
N ALA A 442 -65.74 -1.69 46.96
CA ALA A 442 -66.94 -0.86 46.84
C ALA A 442 -68.11 -1.62 46.18
N LYS A 443 -67.83 -2.45 45.16
CA LYS A 443 -68.84 -3.32 44.54
C LYS A 443 -69.32 -4.45 45.46
N GLU A 444 -68.48 -5.00 46.33
CA GLU A 444 -68.93 -5.94 47.36
C GLU A 444 -69.82 -5.27 48.41
N ALA A 445 -69.58 -3.99 48.73
CA ALA A 445 -70.44 -3.21 49.62
C ALA A 445 -71.80 -2.86 49.00
N GLU A 446 -71.88 -2.68 47.67
CA GLU A 446 -73.15 -2.43 46.95
C GLU A 446 -73.95 -3.72 46.65
N ASN A 447 -73.31 -4.89 46.56
CA ASN A 447 -73.99 -6.17 46.30
C ASN A 447 -74.43 -6.95 47.56
N GLY A 448 -74.35 -6.34 48.74
CA GLY A 448 -74.77 -6.94 50.01
C GLY A 448 -76.29 -6.97 50.26
N ASN A 449 -77.14 -7.02 49.22
CA ASN A 449 -78.59 -7.16 49.42
C ASN A 449 -79.36 -7.72 48.21
N ASN A 450 -79.24 -9.02 47.92
CA ASN A 450 -80.42 -9.91 47.98
C ASN A 450 -80.09 -11.36 47.66
N ASN A 451 -80.62 -12.17 48.55
CA ASN A 451 -80.70 -13.61 48.58
C ASN A 451 -81.64 -14.14 47.47
N GLY A 452 -81.32 -15.30 46.89
CA GLY A 452 -82.34 -16.16 46.29
C GLY A 452 -81.97 -16.94 45.03
N GLY A 453 -81.37 -18.13 45.24
CA GLY A 453 -81.65 -19.41 44.53
C GLY A 453 -81.51 -19.47 43.00
N ASP A 454 -81.18 -20.58 42.37
CA ASP A 454 -80.96 -21.95 42.81
C ASP A 454 -80.38 -22.73 41.60
N ASN A 455 -79.62 -23.77 41.91
CA ASN A 455 -79.42 -25.03 41.18
C ASN A 455 -78.60 -25.18 39.87
N SER A 456 -77.61 -26.10 40.00
CA SER A 456 -77.32 -27.26 39.12
C SER A 456 -76.50 -26.97 37.86
N SER A 457 -75.39 -27.63 37.51
CA SER A 457 -74.96 -29.03 37.69
C SER A 457 -73.46 -29.18 37.35
N ASP A 458 -72.78 -30.11 38.04
CA ASP A 458 -71.69 -31.03 37.62
C ASP A 458 -70.50 -30.49 36.79
N ASP A 459 -69.21 -30.76 37.07
CA ASP A 459 -68.62 -31.93 37.72
C ASP A 459 -67.12 -31.70 38.04
N LYS A 460 -66.60 -32.47 39.02
CA LYS A 460 -65.21 -32.66 39.50
C LYS A 460 -64.67 -31.82 40.66
N GLU A 461 -64.94 -32.29 41.88
CA GLU A 461 -63.97 -32.24 43.00
C GLU A 461 -63.90 -33.60 43.72
N THR A 462 -62.68 -34.07 43.95
CA THR A 462 -62.20 -34.88 45.08
C THR A 462 -60.66 -34.97 44.94
N GLY A 463 -59.81 -34.57 45.89
CA GLY A 463 -60.06 -34.23 47.29
C GLY A 463 -59.05 -33.24 47.88
N SER A 464 -59.60 -32.48 48.82
CA SER A 464 -58.99 -31.65 49.84
C SER A 464 -58.11 -32.44 50.82
N SER A 465 -57.10 -31.79 51.40
CA SER A 465 -56.96 -31.75 52.87
C SER A 465 -56.45 -30.37 53.32
N ASP A 466 -57.42 -29.48 53.47
CA ASP A 466 -57.64 -28.51 54.56
C ASP A 466 -56.44 -27.95 55.32
N ILE A 467 -56.23 -26.65 55.12
CA ILE A 467 -55.76 -25.74 56.16
C ILE A 467 -56.97 -25.41 57.05
N GLY A 468 -57.04 -26.04 58.21
CA GLY A 468 -58.04 -25.75 59.23
C GLY A 468 -57.58 -24.63 60.15
N SER A 469 -58.37 -23.56 60.20
CA SER A 469 -58.47 -22.58 61.29
C SER A 469 -57.33 -21.56 61.44
N TRP A 470 -57.71 -20.28 61.39
CA TRP A 470 -57.19 -19.09 62.11
C TRP A 470 -57.15 -17.84 61.19
N GLY A 471 -58.31 -17.16 61.08
CA GLY A 471 -58.50 -15.70 61.10
C GLY A 471 -57.82 -14.79 60.03
N PRO A 472 -58.58 -13.90 59.35
CA PRO A 472 -58.08 -12.98 58.31
C PRO A 472 -57.08 -11.90 58.79
N PHE A 473 -56.67 -11.89 60.06
CA PHE A 473 -55.67 -10.97 60.60
C PHE A 473 -54.22 -11.48 60.43
N ALA A 474 -54.00 -12.77 60.19
CA ALA A 474 -52.66 -13.33 59.98
C ALA A 474 -52.11 -13.09 58.55
N ALA A 475 -53.00 -13.10 57.54
CA ALA A 475 -52.62 -12.87 56.15
C ALA A 475 -52.23 -11.41 55.87
N ILE A 476 -52.89 -10.45 56.52
CA ILE A 476 -52.62 -9.01 56.36
C ILE A 476 -51.30 -8.62 57.06
N ALA A 477 -51.01 -9.20 58.24
CA ALA A 477 -49.73 -8.98 58.92
C ALA A 477 -48.53 -9.58 58.17
N ALA A 478 -48.71 -10.73 57.50
CA ALA A 478 -47.68 -11.35 56.67
C ALA A 478 -47.38 -10.53 55.40
N ILE A 479 -48.39 -9.90 54.81
CA ILE A 479 -48.24 -9.03 53.62
C ILE A 479 -47.57 -7.70 54.01
N ILE A 480 -47.93 -7.10 55.16
CA ILE A 480 -47.27 -5.88 55.66
C ILE A 480 -45.81 -6.17 56.07
N ALA A 481 -45.53 -7.33 56.68
CA ALA A 481 -44.16 -7.74 57.01
C ALA A 481 -43.31 -8.06 55.75
N ALA A 482 -43.92 -8.61 54.70
CA ALA A 482 -43.25 -8.84 53.41
C ALA A 482 -42.94 -7.52 52.68
N ILE A 483 -43.80 -6.51 52.78
CA ILE A 483 -43.58 -5.16 52.23
C ILE A 483 -42.48 -4.42 53.02
N ALA A 484 -42.42 -4.58 54.34
CA ALA A 484 -41.36 -3.98 55.18
C ALA A 484 -39.98 -4.65 54.99
N ALA A 485 -39.93 -5.93 54.62
CA ALA A 485 -38.68 -6.67 54.37
C ALA A 485 -38.03 -6.32 53.01
N ILE A 486 -38.79 -5.79 52.05
CA ILE A 486 -38.30 -5.41 50.71
C ILE A 486 -37.81 -3.94 50.69
N PHE A 487 -38.25 -3.09 51.64
CA PHE A 487 -37.85 -1.68 51.74
C PHE A 487 -37.50 -1.24 53.17
N PRO A 488 -36.23 -1.35 53.61
CA PRO A 488 -35.82 -0.95 54.97
C PRO A 488 -35.97 0.56 55.25
N PHE A 489 -36.03 1.39 54.20
CA PHE A 489 -36.02 2.85 54.32
C PHE A 489 -37.39 3.48 54.68
N LEU A 490 -38.48 2.71 54.69
CA LEU A 490 -39.81 3.22 55.08
C LEU A 490 -40.10 3.14 56.59
N SER A 491 -39.22 2.51 57.39
CA SER A 491 -39.39 2.41 58.85
C SER A 491 -39.04 3.70 59.64
N GLY A 492 -38.54 4.74 58.96
CA GLY A 492 -38.14 6.01 59.58
C GLY A 492 -39.21 7.11 59.63
N ILE A 493 -40.38 6.92 58.99
CA ILE A 493 -41.40 7.99 58.82
C ILE A 493 -42.79 7.52 59.30
N VAL A 494 -42.90 6.86 60.45
CA VAL A 494 -44.13 6.91 61.27
C VAL A 494 -43.75 6.70 62.75
N LYS A 495 -43.66 7.78 63.53
CA LYS A 495 -43.93 7.72 64.98
C LYS A 495 -45.38 8.20 65.16
N PHE A 496 -46.11 7.45 66.00
CA PHE A 496 -47.50 7.59 66.47
C PHE A 496 -48.24 8.89 66.15
#